data_AF-A0AAV7V4B7-F1
#
_entry.id   AF-A0AAV7V4B7-F1
#
_cell.length_a   1.000
_cell.length_b   1.000
_cell.length_c   1.000
_cell.angle_alpha   90.00
_cell.angle_beta   90.00
_cell.angle_gamma   90.00
#
_symmetry.space_group_name_H-M   'P 1'
#
loop_
_entity.id
_entity.type
_entity.pdbx_description
1 polymer ?
#
loop_
_entity_poly.entity_id
_entity_poly.type
_entity_poly.pdbx_seq_one_letter_code
_entity_poly.pdbx_strand_id
1 'polypeptide(L)'
;MKGGFVLRTDVKGGSVLWSDVKGGSVLWTDVKGGSVLWTNVKGGSVLWTDVKSGFVLWTDVKGGFVLGTDVKGGFVLGTDVKGGFVLWPDVKGGSVLWTDVKGGSVLWTDVKGGFVLWTDVKSGLVLWTDVKGGFVLRTDVKGGFVLRTDVKGGFVLRTDVKGGFVLWTDVNGGFVLWTDVNGGFVLWTGVKGGFVLWTGVKGGFVLWTGVKGGFVLWTDVKGGFVLWTDVKGEGCICFMD
;
A
#
# COMPACT_ATOMS: atom_id res chain seq x y z
N MET A 1 13.92 7.43 -24.36
CA MET A 1 14.84 8.58 -24.52
C MET A 1 16.08 8.44 -23.63
N LYS A 2 17.26 8.86 -24.09
CA LYS A 2 18.49 8.93 -23.26
C LYS A 2 18.61 10.34 -22.68
N GLY A 3 18.51 10.47 -21.35
CA GLY A 3 18.87 11.66 -20.56
C GLY A 3 18.33 13.02 -21.04
N GLY A 4 17.33 13.56 -20.34
CA GLY A 4 16.86 14.94 -20.51
C GLY A 4 15.89 15.37 -19.39
N PHE A 5 15.73 16.68 -19.19
CA PHE A 5 14.65 17.24 -18.38
C PHE A 5 13.48 17.56 -19.31
N VAL A 6 12.36 16.87 -19.14
CA VAL A 6 11.15 17.10 -19.94
C VAL A 6 10.09 17.70 -19.04
N LEU A 7 9.75 18.97 -19.31
CA LEU A 7 8.64 19.66 -18.68
C LEU A 7 7.47 19.71 -19.65
N ARG A 8 6.29 19.26 -19.22
CA ARG A 8 5.07 19.48 -19.98
C ARG A 8 3.92 19.85 -19.05
N THR A 9 3.32 20.98 -19.32
CA THR A 9 2.24 21.57 -18.54
C THR A 9 0.91 21.33 -19.24
N ASP A 10 -0.13 20.99 -18.48
CA ASP A 10 -1.53 20.87 -18.90
C ASP A 10 -1.82 19.87 -20.02
N VAL A 11 -2.07 18.61 -19.66
CA VAL A 11 -2.65 17.61 -20.58
C VAL A 11 -4.16 17.57 -20.39
N LYS A 12 -4.90 18.07 -21.38
CA LYS A 12 -6.37 18.00 -21.44
C LYS A 12 -6.78 17.04 -22.56
N GLY A 13 -7.16 15.81 -22.19
CA GLY A 13 -7.52 14.77 -23.15
C GLY A 13 -6.33 14.20 -23.94
N GLY A 14 -6.49 12.97 -24.44
CA GLY A 14 -5.50 12.27 -25.26
C GLY A 14 -4.61 11.28 -24.50
N SER A 15 -3.73 10.61 -25.23
CA SER A 15 -2.79 9.62 -24.70
C SER A 15 -1.35 10.07 -24.93
N VAL A 16 -0.51 9.99 -23.89
CA VAL A 16 0.92 10.24 -23.98
C VAL A 16 1.67 8.94 -23.71
N LEU A 17 2.49 8.51 -24.67
CA LEU A 17 3.29 7.29 -24.57
C LEU A 17 4.78 7.61 -24.56
N TRP A 18 5.50 6.98 -23.63
CA TRP A 18 6.95 7.00 -23.57
C TRP A 18 7.53 5.60 -23.44
N SER A 19 8.57 5.34 -24.23
CA SER A 19 9.32 4.08 -24.21
C SER A 19 10.82 4.31 -24.01
N ASP A 20 11.44 3.36 -23.31
CA ASP A 20 12.89 3.25 -23.10
C ASP A 20 13.52 4.52 -22.52
N VAL A 21 12.96 5.03 -21.43
CA VAL A 21 13.51 6.18 -20.69
C VAL A 21 14.71 5.71 -19.86
N LYS A 22 15.90 6.21 -20.18
CA LYS A 22 17.16 5.91 -19.47
C LYS A 22 17.72 7.19 -18.87
N GLY A 23 17.55 7.39 -17.57
CA GLY A 23 17.99 8.58 -16.85
C GLY A 23 17.27 9.88 -17.27
N GLY A 24 17.26 10.87 -16.38
CA GLY A 24 16.57 12.16 -16.57
C GLY A 24 15.46 12.41 -15.54
N SER A 25 14.89 13.61 -15.57
CA SER A 25 13.74 13.96 -14.74
C SER A 25 12.60 14.43 -15.63
N VAL A 26 11.43 13.84 -15.45
CA VAL A 26 10.22 14.23 -16.19
C VAL A 26 9.26 14.86 -15.20
N LEU A 27 8.82 16.09 -15.48
CA LEU A 27 7.87 16.81 -14.66
C LEU A 27 6.61 17.14 -15.47
N TRP A 28 5.45 16.82 -14.89
CA TRP A 28 4.15 17.20 -15.41
C TRP A 28 3.33 17.98 -14.39
N THR A 29 2.52 18.90 -14.88
CA THR A 29 1.52 19.59 -14.08
C THR A 29 0.16 19.45 -14.75
N ASP A 30 -0.86 19.06 -13.97
CA ASP A 30 -2.27 19.01 -14.35
C ASP A 30 -2.62 18.05 -15.52
N VAL A 31 -3.03 16.83 -15.19
CA VAL A 31 -3.64 15.89 -16.15
C VAL A 31 -5.15 15.82 -15.92
N LYS A 32 -5.93 16.34 -16.86
CA LYS A 32 -7.41 16.40 -16.79
C LYS A 32 -8.02 15.57 -17.91
N GLY A 33 -8.38 14.32 -17.59
CA GLY A 33 -8.87 13.35 -18.58
C GLY A 33 -7.80 12.94 -19.58
N GLY A 34 -7.59 11.63 -19.78
CA GLY A 34 -6.56 11.10 -20.67
C GLY A 34 -5.77 9.95 -20.05
N SER A 35 -4.85 9.37 -20.82
CA SER A 35 -4.00 8.28 -20.38
C SER A 35 -2.51 8.60 -20.55
N VAL A 36 -1.72 8.29 -19.53
CA VAL A 36 -0.26 8.44 -19.57
C VAL A 36 0.35 7.05 -19.41
N LEU A 37 1.17 6.66 -20.38
CA LEU A 37 1.79 5.34 -20.44
C LEU A 37 3.31 5.44 -20.50
N TRP A 38 3.98 4.75 -19.57
CA TRP A 38 5.43 4.61 -19.50
C TRP A 38 5.83 3.13 -19.60
N THR A 39 6.86 2.86 -20.40
CA THR A 39 7.43 1.52 -20.55
C THR A 39 8.96 1.59 -20.45
N ASN A 40 9.57 0.63 -19.77
CA ASN A 40 11.03 0.48 -19.64
C ASN A 40 11.75 1.71 -19.06
N VAL A 41 11.33 2.17 -17.87
CA VAL A 41 12.01 3.27 -17.18
C VAL A 41 13.20 2.71 -16.39
N LYS A 42 14.42 3.11 -16.75
CA LYS A 42 15.67 2.69 -16.08
C LYS A 42 16.39 3.89 -15.48
N GLY A 43 16.22 4.11 -14.18
CA GLY A 43 16.78 5.25 -13.45
C GLY A 43 16.20 6.60 -13.90
N GLY A 44 16.17 7.56 -12.97
CA GLY A 44 15.57 8.89 -13.18
C GLY A 44 14.46 9.22 -12.18
N SER A 45 13.89 10.43 -12.30
CA SER A 45 12.78 10.87 -11.46
C SER A 45 11.55 11.19 -12.30
N VAL A 46 10.41 10.62 -11.97
CA VAL A 46 9.13 10.95 -12.61
C VAL A 46 8.28 11.69 -11.59
N LEU A 47 7.97 12.95 -11.89
CA LEU A 47 7.16 13.82 -11.04
C LEU A 47 5.91 14.24 -11.81
N TRP A 48 4.76 14.16 -11.16
CA TRP A 48 3.53 14.77 -11.67
C TRP A 48 2.71 15.36 -10.54
N THR A 49 1.95 16.40 -10.88
CA THR A 49 1.01 17.05 -9.97
C THR A 49 -0.39 17.05 -10.57
N ASP A 50 -1.39 16.79 -9.73
CA ASP A 50 -2.83 16.91 -10.03
C ASP A 50 -3.32 16.02 -11.18
N VAL A 51 -3.65 14.76 -10.87
CA VAL A 51 -4.37 13.87 -11.79
C VAL A 51 -5.85 13.88 -11.44
N LYS A 52 -6.68 14.36 -12.36
CA LYS A 52 -8.14 14.35 -12.24
C LYS A 52 -8.74 13.43 -13.29
N SER A 53 -9.34 12.33 -12.83
CA SER A 53 -10.10 11.37 -13.67
C SER A 53 -9.30 10.81 -14.86
N GLY A 54 -8.00 10.59 -14.69
CA GLY A 54 -7.11 10.05 -15.73
C GLY A 54 -6.66 8.61 -15.45
N PHE A 55 -6.00 8.00 -16.43
CA PHE A 55 -5.34 6.69 -16.31
C PHE A 55 -3.82 6.88 -16.35
N VAL A 56 -3.09 6.43 -15.34
CA VAL A 56 -1.62 6.46 -15.34
C VAL A 56 -1.12 5.02 -15.28
N LEU A 57 -0.29 4.62 -16.25
CA LEU A 57 0.28 3.29 -16.33
C LEU A 57 1.79 3.36 -16.50
N TRP A 58 2.51 2.57 -15.69
CA TRP A 58 3.93 2.30 -15.89
C TRP A 58 4.22 0.80 -15.84
N THR A 59 5.18 0.40 -16.65
CA THR A 59 5.65 -0.98 -16.74
C THR A 59 7.18 -1.00 -16.77
N ASP A 60 7.78 -2.01 -16.15
CA ASP A 60 9.23 -2.25 -16.14
C ASP A 60 10.06 -1.07 -15.59
N VAL A 61 9.70 -0.59 -14.40
CA VAL A 61 10.47 0.46 -13.71
C VAL A 61 11.62 -0.18 -12.92
N LYS A 62 12.87 0.14 -13.29
CA LYS A 62 14.08 -0.35 -12.60
C LYS A 62 14.84 0.83 -11.98
N GLY A 63 14.70 1.00 -10.68
CA GLY A 63 15.30 2.10 -9.92
C GLY A 63 14.76 3.48 -10.33
N GLY A 64 14.85 4.45 -9.42
CA GLY A 64 14.37 5.82 -9.64
C GLY A 64 13.46 6.32 -8.53
N PHE A 65 13.00 7.57 -8.68
CA PHE A 65 12.09 8.24 -7.78
C PHE A 65 10.80 8.59 -8.51
N VAL A 66 9.65 8.18 -7.97
CA VAL A 66 8.33 8.44 -8.56
C VAL A 66 7.54 9.25 -7.54
N LEU A 67 7.12 10.46 -7.91
CA LEU A 67 6.29 11.32 -7.06
C LEU A 67 5.06 11.74 -7.85
N GLY A 68 3.90 11.33 -7.36
CA GLY A 68 2.62 11.81 -7.84
C GLY A 68 1.92 12.59 -6.75
N THR A 69 1.63 13.87 -6.96
CA THR A 69 0.87 14.68 -6.00
C THR A 69 -0.59 14.79 -6.46
N ASP A 70 -1.52 14.74 -5.49
CA ASP A 70 -2.95 14.98 -5.68
C ASP A 70 -3.63 14.14 -6.79
N VAL A 71 -3.92 12.87 -6.49
CA VAL A 71 -4.84 12.08 -7.33
C VAL A 71 -6.26 12.28 -6.83
N LYS A 72 -7.12 12.86 -7.66
CA LYS A 72 -8.54 13.04 -7.37
C LYS A 72 -9.35 12.24 -8.39
N GLY A 73 -9.67 11.00 -8.04
CA GLY A 73 -10.29 10.04 -8.95
C GLY A 73 -9.38 9.63 -10.13
N GLY A 74 -9.64 8.46 -10.70
CA GLY A 74 -8.82 7.87 -11.76
C GLY A 74 -8.27 6.50 -11.41
N PHE A 75 -7.47 5.94 -12.32
CA PHE A 75 -6.85 4.63 -12.14
C PHE A 75 -5.35 4.71 -12.38
N VAL A 76 -4.60 4.10 -11.49
CA VAL A 76 -3.14 4.12 -11.50
C VAL A 76 -2.66 2.68 -11.47
N LEU A 77 -1.88 2.27 -12.47
CA LEU A 77 -1.35 0.91 -12.56
C LEU A 77 0.16 0.89 -12.74
N GLY A 78 0.80 0.04 -11.94
CA GLY A 78 2.22 -0.21 -11.98
C GLY A 78 2.57 -1.67 -12.06
N THR A 79 3.35 -2.07 -13.06
CA THR A 79 3.83 -3.45 -13.18
C THR A 79 5.35 -3.52 -13.18
N ASP A 80 5.91 -4.60 -12.62
CA ASP A 80 7.33 -4.95 -12.67
C ASP A 80 8.28 -3.87 -12.12
N VAL A 81 7.92 -3.33 -10.96
CA VAL A 81 8.74 -2.29 -10.31
C VAL A 81 9.83 -2.93 -9.46
N LYS A 82 11.09 -2.68 -9.82
CA LYS A 82 12.29 -3.22 -9.19
C LYS A 82 13.11 -2.09 -8.55
N GLY A 83 13.04 -1.98 -7.24
CA GLY A 83 13.73 -0.94 -6.46
C GLY A 83 13.23 0.47 -6.77
N GLY A 84 13.71 1.45 -5.99
CA GLY A 84 13.30 2.85 -6.11
C GLY A 84 12.41 3.34 -4.96
N PHE A 85 12.00 4.60 -5.03
CA PHE A 85 11.14 5.25 -4.05
C PHE A 85 9.90 5.82 -4.74
N VAL A 86 8.72 5.51 -4.21
CA VAL A 86 7.44 6.00 -4.72
C VAL A 86 6.74 6.81 -3.63
N LEU A 87 6.33 8.04 -3.91
CA LEU A 87 5.65 8.92 -2.97
C LEU A 87 4.32 9.42 -3.53
N TRP A 88 3.29 9.30 -2.70
CA TRP A 88 1.91 9.71 -2.95
C TRP A 88 1.39 10.54 -1.78
N PRO A 89 1.49 11.87 -1.83
CA PRO A 89 1.19 12.70 -0.69
C PRO A 89 -0.31 12.90 -0.41
N ASP A 90 -1.14 12.78 -1.43
CA ASP A 90 -2.56 13.12 -1.35
C ASP A 90 -3.34 12.30 -2.37
N VAL A 91 -4.12 11.32 -1.92
CA VAL A 91 -4.96 10.51 -2.81
C VAL A 91 -6.40 10.49 -2.30
N LYS A 92 -7.31 11.03 -3.10
CA LYS A 92 -8.73 11.15 -2.80
C LYS A 92 -9.53 10.34 -3.83
N GLY A 93 -9.98 9.16 -3.43
CA GLY A 93 -10.69 8.21 -4.29
C GLY A 93 -9.83 7.66 -5.44
N GLY A 94 -10.46 6.86 -6.31
CA GLY A 94 -9.78 6.16 -7.41
C GLY A 94 -9.25 4.79 -7.03
N SER A 95 -8.58 4.16 -8.00
CA SER A 95 -8.05 2.80 -7.87
C SER A 95 -6.57 2.76 -8.20
N VAL A 96 -5.79 2.08 -7.37
CA VAL A 96 -4.34 1.94 -7.53
C VAL A 96 -4.01 0.45 -7.55
N LEU A 97 -3.40 -0.02 -8.63
CA LEU A 97 -3.00 -1.41 -8.81
C LEU A 97 -1.49 -1.50 -8.98
N TRP A 98 -0.84 -2.34 -8.19
CA TRP A 98 0.59 -2.66 -8.33
C TRP A 98 0.78 -4.16 -8.44
N THR A 99 1.56 -4.58 -9.41
CA THR A 99 1.91 -6.00 -9.61
C THR A 99 3.42 -6.16 -9.67
N ASP A 100 3.92 -7.26 -9.10
CA ASP A 100 5.32 -7.69 -9.21
C ASP A 100 6.37 -6.73 -8.62
N VAL A 101 6.03 -6.06 -7.51
CA VAL A 101 6.94 -5.11 -6.87
C VAL A 101 8.03 -5.84 -6.08
N LYS A 102 9.29 -5.60 -6.46
CA LYS A 102 10.49 -6.23 -5.87
C LYS A 102 11.44 -5.16 -5.34
N GLY A 103 11.65 -5.08 -4.03
CA GLY A 103 12.51 -4.02 -3.47
C GLY A 103 11.84 -2.64 -3.47
N GLY A 104 12.48 -1.69 -2.78
CA GLY A 104 12.10 -0.28 -2.80
C GLY A 104 11.25 0.16 -1.60
N SER A 105 10.88 1.45 -1.62
CA SER A 105 10.09 2.11 -0.59
C SER A 105 8.90 2.82 -1.21
N VAL A 106 7.73 2.68 -0.59
CA VAL A 106 6.48 3.26 -1.06
C VAL A 106 5.85 4.00 0.10
N LEU A 107 5.64 5.31 -0.07
CA LEU A 107 5.06 6.18 0.94
C LEU A 107 3.74 6.77 0.41
N TRP A 108 2.68 6.58 1.18
CA TRP A 108 1.38 7.19 0.98
C TRP A 108 1.05 8.07 2.17
N THR A 109 0.67 9.31 1.93
CA THR A 109 0.12 10.20 2.96
C THR A 109 -1.28 10.64 2.55
N ASP A 110 -2.14 10.93 3.54
CA ASP A 110 -3.48 11.49 3.35
C ASP A 110 -4.35 10.74 2.31
N VAL A 111 -4.56 9.45 2.52
CA VAL A 111 -5.40 8.65 1.62
C VAL A 111 -6.85 8.65 2.09
N LYS A 112 -7.75 9.19 1.27
CA LYS A 112 -9.19 9.28 1.55
C LYS A 112 -9.99 8.44 0.56
N GLY A 113 -10.49 7.29 1.01
CA GLY A 113 -11.25 6.35 0.19
C GLY A 113 -10.44 5.74 -0.95
N GLY A 114 -11.12 5.01 -1.84
CA GLY A 114 -10.52 4.34 -3.00
C GLY A 114 -10.18 2.87 -2.77
N PHE A 115 -9.64 2.25 -3.82
CA PHE A 115 -9.26 0.84 -3.86
C PHE A 115 -7.77 0.72 -4.16
N VAL A 116 -7.03 -0.03 -3.35
CA VAL A 116 -5.58 -0.23 -3.53
C VAL A 116 -5.31 -1.72 -3.55
N LEU A 117 -4.80 -2.23 -4.66
CA LEU A 117 -4.44 -3.64 -4.82
C LEU A 117 -2.95 -3.78 -5.11
N TRP A 118 -2.30 -4.68 -4.37
CA TRP A 118 -0.90 -5.05 -4.54
C TRP A 118 -0.79 -6.57 -4.68
N THR A 119 -0.18 -7.04 -5.75
CA THR A 119 0.10 -8.47 -5.96
C THR A 119 1.60 -8.71 -6.07
N ASP A 120 2.07 -9.85 -5.56
CA ASP A 120 3.46 -10.32 -5.66
C ASP A 120 4.51 -9.33 -5.12
N VAL A 121 4.31 -8.86 -3.89
CA VAL A 121 5.24 -7.92 -3.26
C VAL A 121 6.36 -8.64 -2.54
N LYS A 122 7.59 -8.50 -3.04
CA LYS A 122 8.80 -9.09 -2.44
C LYS A 122 9.66 -7.98 -1.81
N SER A 123 9.87 -8.09 -0.51
CA SER A 123 10.85 -7.31 0.30
C SER A 123 10.91 -5.82 -0.05
N GLY A 124 10.18 -4.98 0.69
CA GLY A 124 10.23 -3.52 0.56
C GLY A 124 9.66 -2.84 1.81
N LEU A 125 9.79 -1.52 1.86
CA LEU A 125 9.18 -0.68 2.90
C LEU A 125 7.90 -0.05 2.34
N VAL A 126 6.79 -0.19 3.05
CA VAL A 126 5.51 0.43 2.68
C VAL A 126 5.00 1.22 3.88
N LEU A 127 4.90 2.53 3.73
CA LEU A 127 4.40 3.44 4.77
C LEU A 127 3.13 4.11 4.28
N TRP A 128 2.10 4.09 5.14
CA TRP A 128 0.86 4.81 4.96
C TRP A 128 0.59 5.65 6.20
N THR A 129 0.30 6.93 6.00
CA THR A 129 -0.12 7.84 7.07
C THR A 129 -1.48 8.44 6.72
N ASP A 130 -2.31 8.70 7.74
CA ASP A 130 -3.61 9.35 7.61
C ASP A 130 -4.58 8.70 6.61
N VAL A 131 -4.83 7.39 6.78
CA VAL A 131 -5.74 6.67 5.89
C VAL A 131 -7.17 6.70 6.42
N LYS A 132 -8.09 7.27 5.64
CA LYS A 132 -9.52 7.40 5.97
C LYS A 132 -10.36 6.59 4.98
N GLY A 133 -10.89 5.45 5.43
CA GLY A 133 -11.72 4.55 4.64
C GLY A 133 -10.97 3.87 3.48
N GLY A 134 -11.73 3.28 2.56
CA GLY A 134 -11.21 2.58 1.39
C GLY A 134 -10.98 1.09 1.59
N PHE A 135 -10.54 0.42 0.52
CA PHE A 135 -10.27 -1.00 0.47
C PHE A 135 -8.82 -1.24 0.06
N VAL A 136 -8.06 -1.96 0.88
CA VAL A 136 -6.68 -2.34 0.57
C VAL A 136 -6.58 -3.85 0.50
N LEU A 137 -6.20 -4.36 -0.67
CA LEU A 137 -5.95 -5.79 -0.88
C LEU A 137 -4.47 -5.99 -1.20
N ARG A 138 -3.86 -6.96 -0.51
CA ARG A 138 -2.48 -7.31 -0.78
C ARG A 138 -2.28 -8.82 -0.75
N THR A 139 -1.89 -9.40 -1.88
CA THR A 139 -1.68 -10.84 -2.04
C THR A 139 -0.19 -11.14 -2.24
N ASP A 140 0.22 -12.37 -1.89
CA ASP A 140 1.57 -12.91 -2.12
C ASP A 140 2.70 -12.03 -1.58
N VAL A 141 2.61 -11.67 -0.30
CA VAL A 141 3.64 -10.80 0.31
C VAL A 141 4.75 -11.62 0.93
N LYS A 142 5.98 -11.39 0.49
CA LYS A 142 7.18 -12.04 1.03
C LYS A 142 8.07 -11.01 1.71
N GLY A 143 8.10 -11.03 3.04
CA GLY A 143 8.90 -10.15 3.88
C GLY A 143 8.54 -8.66 3.78
N GLY A 144 9.49 -7.81 4.19
CA GLY A 144 9.36 -6.35 4.17
C GLY A 144 8.82 -5.75 5.47
N PHE A 145 8.78 -4.42 5.48
CA PHE A 145 8.29 -3.62 6.60
C PHE A 145 7.06 -2.83 6.14
N VAL A 146 5.96 -2.94 6.88
CA VAL A 146 4.73 -2.19 6.60
C VAL A 146 4.38 -1.37 7.83
N LEU A 147 4.21 -0.07 7.66
CA LEU A 147 3.76 0.82 8.71
C LEU A 147 2.49 1.54 8.26
N ARG A 148 1.47 1.48 9.10
CA ARG A 148 0.21 2.22 8.93
C ARG A 148 -0.06 3.05 10.17
N THR A 149 -0.17 4.36 10.02
CA THR A 149 -0.50 5.27 11.11
C THR A 149 -1.80 6.01 10.82
N ASP A 150 -2.55 6.35 11.87
CA ASP A 150 -3.77 7.16 11.81
C ASP A 150 -4.84 6.63 10.86
N VAL A 151 -5.16 5.34 11.02
CA VAL A 151 -6.14 4.66 10.17
C VAL A 151 -7.54 4.83 10.74
N LYS A 152 -8.48 5.34 9.94
CA LYS A 152 -9.89 5.48 10.31
C LYS A 152 -10.77 4.68 9.36
N GLY A 153 -11.30 3.55 9.83
CA GLY A 153 -12.20 2.67 9.09
C GLY A 153 -11.57 2.03 7.84
N GLY A 154 -12.42 1.47 6.98
CA GLY A 154 -12.03 0.77 5.76
C GLY A 154 -11.89 -0.75 5.94
N PHE A 155 -11.55 -1.42 4.85
CA PHE A 155 -11.33 -2.86 4.81
C PHE A 155 -9.92 -3.15 4.31
N VAL A 156 -9.19 -4.00 5.04
CA VAL A 156 -7.87 -4.46 4.62
C VAL A 156 -7.85 -5.98 4.57
N LEU A 157 -7.49 -6.54 3.42
CA LEU A 157 -7.28 -7.97 3.26
C LEU A 157 -5.84 -8.23 2.84
N ARG A 158 -5.20 -9.14 3.56
CA ARG A 158 -3.87 -9.62 3.23
C ARG A 158 -3.85 -11.14 3.16
N THR A 159 -3.44 -11.69 2.03
CA THR A 159 -3.36 -13.15 1.80
C THR A 159 -1.92 -13.56 1.52
N ASP A 160 -1.59 -14.83 1.80
CA ASP A 160 -0.32 -15.47 1.46
C ASP A 160 0.91 -14.70 1.96
N VAL A 161 0.87 -14.31 3.23
CA VAL A 161 1.94 -13.52 3.85
C VAL A 161 3.03 -14.44 4.38
N LYS A 162 4.27 -14.24 3.94
CA LYS A 162 5.43 -14.98 4.43
C LYS A 162 6.40 -14.02 5.11
N GLY A 163 6.40 -14.00 6.44
CA GLY A 163 7.30 -13.19 7.26
C GLY A 163 7.13 -11.67 7.11
N GLY A 164 8.11 -10.93 7.63
CA GLY A 164 8.12 -9.46 7.65
C GLY A 164 7.63 -8.86 8.96
N PHE A 165 7.65 -7.53 9.03
CA PHE A 165 7.19 -6.77 10.18
C PHE A 165 6.07 -5.83 9.75
N VAL A 166 4.98 -5.82 10.51
CA VAL A 166 3.86 -4.90 10.28
C VAL A 166 3.51 -4.17 11.56
N LEU A 167 3.45 -2.84 11.49
CA LEU A 167 3.04 -1.99 12.58
C LEU A 167 1.83 -1.16 12.19
N TRP A 168 0.85 -1.16 13.07
CA TRP A 168 -0.35 -0.34 13.01
C TRP A 168 -0.42 0.53 14.24
N THR A 169 -0.55 1.84 14.04
CA THR A 169 -0.72 2.80 15.13
C THR A 169 -1.99 3.63 14.92
N ASP A 170 -2.68 3.95 16.02
CA ASP A 170 -3.83 4.86 16.05
C ASP A 170 -4.95 4.45 15.08
N VAL A 171 -5.40 3.20 15.21
CA VAL A 171 -6.46 2.63 14.37
C VAL A 171 -7.81 2.86 15.02
N ASN A 172 -8.76 3.43 14.28
CA ASN A 172 -10.13 3.65 14.73
C ASN A 172 -11.12 2.95 13.79
N GLY A 173 -11.62 1.79 14.23
CA GLY A 173 -12.56 0.96 13.49
C GLY A 173 -11.99 0.31 12.22
N GLY A 174 -12.88 -0.28 11.44
CA GLY A 174 -12.55 -1.00 10.20
C GLY A 174 -12.53 -2.52 10.37
N PHE A 175 -12.32 -3.21 9.25
CA PHE A 175 -12.23 -4.67 9.20
C PHE A 175 -10.88 -5.05 8.59
N VAL A 176 -10.15 -5.95 9.26
CA VAL A 176 -8.85 -6.41 8.80
C VAL A 176 -8.83 -7.93 8.79
N LEU A 177 -8.59 -8.52 7.61
CA LEU A 177 -8.51 -9.96 7.43
C LEU A 177 -7.12 -10.37 6.94
N TRP A 178 -6.57 -11.36 7.62
CA TRP A 178 -5.32 -12.01 7.27
C TRP A 178 -5.59 -13.48 7.01
N THR A 179 -5.15 -13.99 5.87
CA THR A 179 -5.24 -15.41 5.53
C THR A 179 -3.86 -15.95 5.15
N ASP A 180 -3.61 -17.22 5.46
CA ASP A 180 -2.41 -17.97 5.06
C ASP A 180 -1.10 -17.27 5.45
N VAL A 181 -1.02 -16.88 6.72
CA VAL A 181 0.17 -16.19 7.25
C VAL A 181 1.18 -17.20 7.75
N ASN A 182 2.41 -17.15 7.24
CA ASN A 182 3.52 -17.97 7.69
C ASN A 182 4.62 -17.08 8.31
N GLY A 183 4.63 -17.00 9.64
CA GLY A 183 5.59 -16.23 10.41
C GLY A 183 5.48 -14.71 10.25
N GLY A 184 6.39 -13.99 10.91
CA GLY A 184 6.43 -12.53 10.94
C GLY A 184 6.02 -11.95 12.29
N PHE A 185 6.14 -10.63 12.40
CA PHE A 185 5.79 -9.89 13.61
C PHE A 185 4.75 -8.82 13.26
N VAL A 186 3.63 -8.79 13.99
CA VAL A 186 2.62 -7.75 13.82
C VAL A 186 2.36 -7.06 15.15
N LEU A 187 2.46 -5.73 15.16
CA LEU A 187 2.21 -4.90 16.32
C LEU A 187 1.07 -3.93 16.03
N TRP A 188 0.14 -3.88 16.96
CA TRP A 188 -0.98 -2.94 16.99
C TRP A 188 -0.86 -2.06 18.23
N THR A 189 -0.91 -0.75 18.05
CA THR A 189 -0.86 0.22 19.15
C THR A 189 -2.00 1.23 19.03
N GLY A 190 -2.75 1.49 20.10
CA GLY A 190 -3.77 2.54 20.11
C GLY A 190 -4.99 2.21 19.24
N VAL A 191 -5.53 1.01 19.36
CA VAL A 191 -6.68 0.56 18.55
C VAL A 191 -7.99 0.89 19.27
N LYS A 192 -8.95 1.49 18.57
CA LYS A 192 -10.28 1.83 19.06
C LYS A 192 -11.34 1.17 18.18
N GLY A 193 -11.92 0.06 18.63
CA GLY A 193 -12.93 -0.68 17.88
C GLY A 193 -12.41 -1.33 16.59
N GLY A 194 -13.32 -1.96 15.85
CA GLY A 194 -13.02 -2.71 14.62
C GLY A 194 -13.03 -4.22 14.83
N PHE A 195 -12.84 -4.94 13.72
CA PHE A 195 -12.81 -6.40 13.72
C PHE A 195 -11.56 -6.88 12.99
N VAL A 196 -10.79 -7.76 13.63
CA VAL A 196 -9.61 -8.37 13.01
C VAL A 196 -9.75 -9.88 13.02
N LEU A 197 -9.66 -10.50 11.84
CA LEU A 197 -9.72 -11.94 11.66
C LEU A 197 -8.42 -12.45 11.06
N TRP A 198 -7.93 -13.54 11.63
CA TRP A 198 -6.77 -14.29 11.19
C TRP A 198 -7.19 -15.72 10.91
N THR A 199 -6.88 -16.23 9.72
CA THR A 199 -7.14 -17.62 9.33
C THR A 199 -5.87 -18.26 8.75
N GLY A 200 -5.64 -19.53 9.03
CA GLY A 200 -4.52 -20.29 8.45
C GLY A 200 -3.14 -19.76 8.85
N VAL A 201 -2.94 -19.45 10.14
CA VAL A 201 -1.69 -18.89 10.64
C VAL A 201 -0.71 -20.00 11.03
N LYS A 202 0.52 -19.94 10.52
CA LYS A 202 1.63 -20.84 10.87
C LYS A 202 2.77 -20.05 11.48
N GLY A 203 2.84 -20.01 12.80
CA GLY A 203 3.86 -19.27 13.54
C GLY A 203 3.76 -17.74 13.40
N GLY A 204 4.67 -17.04 14.09
CA GLY A 204 4.71 -15.57 14.15
C GLY A 204 4.35 -15.03 15.53
N PHE A 205 4.45 -13.71 15.68
CA PHE A 205 4.16 -13.02 16.93
C PHE A 205 3.25 -11.84 16.66
N VAL A 206 2.14 -11.74 17.40
CA VAL A 206 1.23 -10.60 17.34
C VAL A 206 1.09 -9.97 18.70
N LEU A 207 1.34 -8.67 18.78
CA LEU A 207 1.22 -7.89 20.01
C LEU A 207 0.21 -6.76 19.83
N TRP A 208 -0.64 -6.61 20.83
CA TRP A 208 -1.63 -5.57 20.95
C TRP A 208 -1.35 -4.73 22.19
N THR A 209 -1.35 -3.41 22.02
CA THR A 209 -1.11 -2.44 23.09
C THR A 209 -2.14 -1.32 23.02
N GLY A 210 -2.74 -0.94 24.15
CA GLY A 210 -3.65 0.21 24.23
C GLY A 210 -4.91 0.04 23.37
N VAL A 211 -5.61 -1.07 23.54
CA VAL A 211 -6.81 -1.40 22.76
C VAL A 211 -8.07 -1.04 23.56
N LYS A 212 -9.06 -0.45 22.88
CA LYS A 212 -10.35 -0.02 23.45
C LYS A 212 -11.49 -0.48 22.55
N GLY A 213 -12.11 -1.60 22.91
CA GLY A 213 -13.19 -2.23 22.17
C GLY A 213 -12.74 -2.85 20.84
N GLY A 214 -13.63 -3.66 20.25
CA GLY A 214 -13.36 -4.42 19.03
C GLY A 214 -13.34 -5.92 19.29
N PHE A 215 -13.17 -6.69 18.22
CA PHE A 215 -13.16 -8.14 18.28
C PHE A 215 -12.01 -8.72 17.45
N VAL A 216 -11.31 -9.69 18.03
CA VAL A 216 -10.25 -10.40 17.32
C VAL A 216 -10.52 -11.90 17.34
N LEU A 217 -10.52 -12.48 16.14
CA LEU A 217 -10.78 -13.89 15.91
C LEU A 217 -9.59 -14.54 15.21
N TRP A 218 -9.24 -15.72 15.69
CA TRP A 218 -8.22 -16.57 15.09
C TRP A 218 -8.79 -17.95 14.81
N THR A 219 -8.57 -18.46 13.61
CA THR A 219 -8.90 -19.84 13.22
C THR A 219 -7.70 -20.50 12.56
N ASP A 220 -7.61 -21.83 12.69
CA ASP A 220 -6.61 -22.67 12.02
C ASP A 220 -5.16 -22.23 12.34
N VAL A 221 -4.88 -21.95 13.62
CA VAL A 221 -3.56 -21.47 14.08
C VAL A 221 -2.66 -22.63 14.46
N LYS A 222 -1.49 -22.73 13.82
CA LYS A 222 -0.43 -23.69 14.12
C LYS A 222 0.83 -22.98 14.58
N GLY A 223 0.99 -22.88 15.90
CA GLY A 223 2.11 -22.18 16.56
C GLY A 223 2.06 -20.66 16.43
N GLY A 224 2.89 -19.98 17.22
CA GLY A 224 2.92 -18.51 17.34
C GLY A 224 2.46 -18.01 18.70
N PHE A 225 2.58 -16.71 18.94
CA PHE A 225 2.22 -16.08 20.21
C PHE A 225 1.37 -14.84 19.97
N VAL A 226 0.32 -14.68 20.77
CA VAL A 226 -0.49 -13.46 20.83
C VAL A 226 -0.38 -12.87 22.24
N LEU A 227 0.00 -11.61 22.34
CA LEU A 227 0.10 -10.89 23.59
C LEU A 227 -0.76 -9.62 23.56
N TRP A 228 -1.42 -9.35 24.69
CA TRP A 228 -2.31 -8.21 24.88
C TRP A 228 -1.88 -7.42 26.10
N THR A 229 -1.81 -6.09 25.98
CA THR A 229 -1.47 -5.19 27.08
C THR A 229 -2.34 -3.93 27.02
N ASP A 230 -2.79 -3.45 28.18
CA ASP A 230 -3.68 -2.28 28.33
C ASP A 230 -4.94 -2.35 27.44
N VAL A 231 -5.78 -3.35 27.73
CA VAL A 231 -7.00 -3.71 26.98
C VAL A 231 -8.25 -3.32 27.77
N LYS A 232 -9.23 -2.70 27.11
CA LYS A 232 -10.55 -2.38 27.72
C LYS A 232 -11.70 -2.71 26.77
N GLY A 233 -12.55 -3.66 27.17
CA GLY A 233 -13.85 -3.94 26.53
C GLY A 233 -13.82 -4.88 25.31
N GLU A 234 -12.98 -5.92 25.33
CA GLU A 234 -12.68 -6.75 24.15
C GLU A 234 -13.12 -8.21 24.29
N GLY A 235 -13.44 -8.83 23.15
CA GLY A 235 -13.59 -10.28 23.00
C GLY A 235 -12.50 -10.82 22.07
N CYS A 236 -11.63 -11.69 22.59
CA CYS A 236 -10.66 -12.43 21.80
C CYS A 236 -11.07 -13.90 21.80
N ILE A 237 -11.23 -14.50 20.62
CA ILE A 237 -11.47 -15.93 20.48
C ILE A 237 -10.37 -16.51 19.60
N CYS A 238 -9.70 -17.55 20.09
CA CYS A 238 -8.68 -18.26 19.36
C CYS A 238 -9.04 -19.74 19.30
N PHE A 239 -9.24 -20.25 18.08
CA PHE A 239 -9.39 -21.66 17.80
C PHE A 239 -8.03 -22.20 17.37
N MET A 240 -7.42 -23.00 18.23
CA MET A 240 -6.18 -23.71 17.95
C MET A 240 -6.49 -25.15 17.55
N ASP A 241 -5.82 -25.63 16.50
CA ASP A 241 -5.82 -27.04 16.06
C ASP A 241 -4.55 -27.78 16.51
#